data_AF-A0A9D1I9E8-F1
#
_entry.id   AF-A0A9D1I9E8-F1
#
_cell.length_a   1.000
_cell.length_b   1.000
_cell.length_c   1.000
_cell.angle_alpha   90.00
_cell.angle_beta   90.00
_cell.angle_gamma   90.00
#
_symmetry.space_group_name_H-M   'P 1'
#
loop_
_entity.id
_entity.type
_entity.pdbx_description
1 polymer ?
#
loop_
_entity_poly.entity_id
_entity_poly.type
_entity_poly.pdbx_seq_one_letter_code
_entity_poly.pdbx_strand_id
1 'polypeptide(L)'
;MENGKTAIDFAEPRGGTFQKYSLRYSSRLPGKGKIFYNIPDGVACETFFLEPGENAVFSSYIDGFLSGASASGIYRLEFLPSKSGEAGFSLQELTTEPAGRSESVVYLENERFRLGADLGWGGGLCHVEDKRNPDGLQNLLNRCDAGRLIQQSYYGTVDSPYKCAVFNGSTWSYNPVQGGDQYANRSKLVDCSVSSNRLWVKCQPMDWAQNNRITPSYMENTYLLEEDCIRVDNRFVDFSGYRHRPAHQELPAFYVLSYLDRFTFYDGTRPWTGDALTVKDHLGFWGDKRESRHCYFTFQEGNTETWCAWTSGASGFGIGLYTPGAETLIAGRFAYNASKDPSDGATNYVAPLRTLCLESFLPLEYSYLITTGDAASIRRTFERHRDFRDNASLQSFVKQDD
;
A
#
# COMPACT_ATOMS: atom_id res chain seq x y z
N MET A 1 24.76 -8.41 -25.59
CA MET A 1 23.54 -9.22 -25.62
C MET A 1 23.25 -9.65 -24.20
N GLU A 2 22.16 -9.18 -23.60
CA GLU A 2 21.72 -9.69 -22.29
C GLU A 2 21.24 -11.13 -22.50
N ASN A 3 21.99 -12.11 -22.00
CA ASN A 3 21.63 -13.53 -22.13
C ASN A 3 20.22 -13.76 -21.57
N GLY A 4 19.34 -14.38 -22.37
CA GLY A 4 17.97 -14.73 -21.96
C GLY A 4 16.87 -13.72 -22.31
N LYS A 5 17.20 -12.59 -22.94
CA LYS A 5 16.18 -11.64 -23.42
C LYS A 5 15.34 -12.27 -24.55
N THR A 6 14.01 -12.23 -24.39
CA THR A 6 13.05 -12.55 -25.46
C THR A 6 12.52 -11.25 -26.05
N ALA A 7 12.48 -11.14 -27.38
CA ALA A 7 11.85 -10.03 -28.09
C ALA A 7 10.85 -10.58 -29.10
N ILE A 8 9.65 -10.01 -29.09
CA ILE A 8 8.56 -10.37 -29.99
C ILE A 8 8.21 -9.09 -30.77
N ASP A 9 8.57 -9.07 -32.05
CA ASP A 9 8.17 -8.02 -32.99
C ASP A 9 6.89 -8.48 -33.72
N PHE A 10 5.82 -7.68 -33.66
CA PHE A 10 4.57 -8.00 -34.32
C PHE A 10 4.59 -7.46 -35.75
N ALA A 11 4.43 -8.35 -36.74
CA ALA A 11 4.41 -7.98 -38.16
C ALA A 11 3.31 -6.95 -38.48
N GLU A 12 2.17 -7.06 -37.82
CA GLU A 12 1.11 -6.06 -37.81
C GLU A 12 0.88 -5.59 -36.36
N PRO A 13 0.83 -4.27 -36.08
CA PRO A 13 0.55 -3.76 -34.75
C PRO A 13 -0.76 -4.32 -34.18
N ARG A 14 -0.74 -4.77 -32.93
CA ARG A 14 -1.88 -5.39 -32.24
C ARG A 14 -2.76 -4.35 -31.54
N GLY A 15 -4.08 -4.51 -31.66
CA GLY A 15 -5.07 -3.69 -30.96
C GLY A 15 -5.43 -2.39 -31.70
N GLY A 16 -6.70 -1.99 -31.56
CA GLY A 16 -7.20 -0.67 -31.98
C GLY A 16 -6.82 0.42 -30.98
N THR A 17 -7.68 1.41 -30.76
CA THR A 17 -7.53 2.34 -29.64
C THR A 17 -7.81 1.61 -28.32
N PHE A 18 -6.88 1.70 -27.36
CA PHE A 18 -7.00 1.03 -26.06
C PHE A 18 -6.43 1.88 -24.92
N GLN A 19 -6.85 1.53 -23.70
CA GLN A 19 -6.35 2.12 -22.45
C GLN A 19 -5.73 1.06 -21.54
N LYS A 20 -6.03 -0.22 -21.79
CA LYS A 20 -5.54 -1.35 -21.03
C LYS A 20 -5.11 -2.47 -21.97
N TYR A 21 -4.01 -3.14 -21.61
CA TYR A 21 -3.55 -4.35 -22.29
C TYR A 21 -3.45 -5.49 -21.27
N SER A 22 -3.60 -6.72 -21.77
CA SER A 22 -3.43 -7.94 -20.97
C SER A 22 -2.55 -8.95 -21.71
N LEU A 23 -1.68 -9.59 -20.96
CA LEU A 23 -0.76 -10.64 -21.40
C LEU A 23 -1.15 -11.93 -20.72
N ARG A 24 -1.46 -12.97 -21.49
CA ARG A 24 -1.41 -14.36 -21.01
C ARG A 24 -0.03 -14.90 -21.34
N TYR A 25 0.72 -15.28 -20.31
CA TYR A 25 2.10 -15.71 -20.45
C TYR A 25 2.42 -16.93 -19.60
N SER A 26 3.50 -17.61 -19.96
CA SER A 26 4.15 -18.59 -19.09
C SER A 26 5.62 -18.21 -18.97
N SER A 27 6.17 -18.25 -17.75
CA SER A 27 7.57 -17.98 -17.46
C SER A 27 8.00 -18.76 -16.22
N ARG A 28 9.19 -19.36 -16.24
CA ARG A 28 9.76 -20.06 -15.08
C ARG A 28 10.44 -19.11 -14.11
N LEU A 29 10.79 -17.91 -14.56
CA LEU A 29 11.47 -16.90 -13.76
C LEU A 29 10.67 -15.60 -13.75
N PRO A 30 10.68 -14.85 -12.63
CA PRO A 30 10.22 -13.48 -12.63
C PRO A 30 11.12 -12.64 -13.54
N GLY A 31 10.63 -11.50 -14.00
CA GLY A 31 11.42 -10.66 -14.88
C GLY A 31 10.78 -9.33 -15.22
N LYS A 32 11.57 -8.54 -15.94
CA LYS A 32 11.22 -7.21 -16.42
C LYS A 32 10.77 -7.30 -17.88
N GLY A 33 9.60 -6.77 -18.16
CA GLY A 33 9.08 -6.60 -19.50
C GLY A 33 9.15 -5.15 -19.99
N LYS A 34 9.15 -4.98 -21.32
CA LYS A 34 8.86 -3.72 -21.98
C LYS A 34 7.79 -3.92 -23.04
N ILE A 35 6.83 -3.02 -23.10
CA ILE A 35 5.80 -3.00 -24.13
C ILE A 35 5.91 -1.70 -24.93
N PHE A 36 5.75 -1.81 -26.26
CA PHE A 36 5.89 -0.69 -27.18
C PHE A 36 4.63 -0.55 -28.03
N TYR A 37 4.09 0.66 -28.10
CA TYR A 37 2.87 0.98 -28.84
C TYR A 37 2.88 2.43 -29.33
N ASN A 38 1.93 2.74 -30.21
CA ASN A 38 1.72 4.08 -30.72
C ASN A 38 0.87 4.91 -29.74
N ILE A 39 1.16 6.20 -29.69
CA ILE A 39 0.37 7.25 -29.06
C ILE A 39 0.11 8.35 -30.11
N PRO A 40 -0.83 9.29 -29.92
CA PRO A 40 -1.18 10.27 -30.95
C PRO A 40 0.01 11.00 -31.58
N ASP A 41 1.02 11.34 -30.79
CA ASP A 41 2.18 12.14 -31.21
C ASP A 41 3.49 11.33 -31.27
N GLY A 42 3.42 10.00 -31.39
CA GLY A 42 4.63 9.17 -31.54
C GLY A 42 4.49 7.75 -31.02
N VAL A 43 5.53 7.27 -30.34
CA VAL A 43 5.59 5.94 -29.75
C VAL A 43 5.90 6.02 -28.27
N ALA A 44 5.34 5.11 -27.50
CA ALA A 44 5.60 4.94 -26.07
C ALA A 44 6.25 3.59 -25.79
N CYS A 45 7.03 3.55 -24.72
CA CYS A 45 7.63 2.34 -24.18
C CYS A 45 7.44 2.34 -22.67
N GLU A 46 6.81 1.31 -22.13
CA GLU A 46 6.57 1.17 -20.70
C GLU A 46 7.21 -0.09 -20.14
N THR A 47 7.62 -0.01 -18.87
CA THR A 47 8.13 -1.17 -18.13
C THR A 47 7.00 -1.82 -17.35
N PHE A 48 6.99 -3.15 -17.37
CA PHE A 48 6.18 -3.98 -16.48
C PHE A 48 7.05 -5.08 -15.87
N PHE A 49 6.53 -5.77 -14.86
CA PHE A 49 7.21 -6.89 -14.22
C PHE A 49 6.26 -8.09 -14.18
N LEU A 50 6.81 -9.27 -14.37
CA LEU A 50 6.06 -10.51 -14.35
C LEU A 50 6.64 -11.42 -13.28
N GLU A 51 5.75 -12.07 -12.55
CA GLU A 51 6.08 -13.17 -11.65
C GLU A 51 6.25 -14.47 -12.46
N PRO A 52 6.88 -15.53 -11.93
CA PRO A 52 6.82 -16.82 -12.57
C PRO A 52 5.37 -17.37 -12.56
N GLY A 53 5.00 -18.12 -13.58
CA GLY A 53 3.68 -18.72 -13.68
C GLY A 53 3.45 -19.47 -14.98
N GLU A 54 2.45 -20.33 -15.01
CA GLU A 54 1.98 -21.05 -16.19
C GLU A 54 0.59 -20.53 -16.57
N ASN A 55 0.45 -20.06 -17.82
CA ASN A 55 -0.76 -19.38 -18.30
C ASN A 55 -1.24 -18.23 -17.38
N ALA A 56 -0.28 -17.58 -16.70
CA ALA A 56 -0.53 -16.44 -15.83
C ALA A 56 -1.02 -15.24 -16.64
N VAL A 57 -1.77 -14.36 -15.98
CA VAL A 57 -2.32 -13.15 -16.58
C VAL A 57 -1.69 -11.93 -15.92
N PHE A 58 -1.16 -11.04 -16.73
CA PHE A 58 -0.77 -9.69 -16.32
C PHE A 58 -1.58 -8.69 -17.13
N SER A 59 -2.05 -7.64 -16.47
CA SER A 59 -2.76 -6.55 -17.12
C SER A 59 -2.27 -5.22 -16.59
N SER A 60 -2.28 -4.21 -17.46
CA SER A 60 -1.94 -2.84 -17.07
C SER A 60 -2.76 -1.84 -17.87
N TYR A 61 -3.30 -0.84 -17.19
CA TYR A 61 -3.57 0.45 -17.80
C TYR A 61 -2.26 1.06 -18.31
N ILE A 62 -2.35 1.79 -19.42
CA ILE A 62 -1.23 2.54 -19.99
C ILE A 62 -0.86 3.74 -19.10
N ASP A 63 0.38 4.21 -19.20
CA ASP A 63 0.81 5.47 -18.59
C ASP A 63 -0.08 6.62 -19.06
N GLY A 64 -0.45 7.48 -18.11
CA GLY A 64 -1.32 8.61 -18.38
C GLY A 64 -2.81 8.24 -18.54
N PHE A 65 -3.23 6.99 -18.32
CA PHE A 65 -4.65 6.59 -18.38
C PHE A 65 -5.55 7.51 -17.55
N LEU A 66 -5.19 7.80 -16.30
CA LEU A 66 -5.97 8.70 -15.42
C LEU A 66 -6.01 10.16 -15.92
N SER A 67 -5.08 10.53 -16.80
CA SER A 67 -5.01 11.83 -17.48
C SER A 67 -5.73 11.83 -18.84
N GLY A 68 -6.37 10.72 -19.22
CA GLY A 68 -7.09 10.57 -20.48
C GLY A 68 -6.24 10.12 -21.67
N ALA A 69 -5.05 9.56 -21.42
CA ALA A 69 -4.23 9.01 -22.48
C ALA A 69 -4.91 7.82 -23.18
N SER A 70 -4.57 7.63 -24.45
CA SER A 70 -4.94 6.46 -25.24
C SER A 70 -3.75 5.99 -26.06
N ALA A 71 -3.70 4.68 -26.29
CA ALA A 71 -2.68 4.03 -27.09
C ALA A 71 -3.32 3.27 -28.25
N SER A 72 -2.51 2.89 -29.23
CA SER A 72 -2.92 2.01 -30.32
C SER A 72 -1.73 1.20 -30.83
N GLY A 73 -1.99 0.08 -31.50
CA GLY A 73 -0.97 -0.66 -32.24
C GLY A 73 0.27 -1.03 -31.42
N ILE A 74 0.15 -2.04 -30.56
CA ILE A 74 1.30 -2.66 -29.89
C ILE A 74 2.15 -3.38 -30.94
N TYR A 75 3.39 -2.92 -31.14
CA TYR A 75 4.25 -3.41 -32.21
C TYR A 75 5.44 -4.24 -31.71
N ARG A 76 5.78 -4.15 -30.41
CA ARG A 76 6.87 -4.94 -29.83
C ARG A 76 6.64 -5.24 -28.36
N LEU A 77 7.08 -6.42 -27.93
CA LEU A 77 7.20 -6.81 -26.53
C LEU A 77 8.60 -7.37 -26.27
N GLU A 78 9.21 -6.98 -25.16
CA GLU A 78 10.47 -7.53 -24.69
C GLU A 78 10.31 -8.09 -23.29
N PHE A 79 11.02 -9.17 -22.98
CA PHE A 79 11.07 -9.75 -21.65
C PHE A 79 12.51 -10.13 -21.30
N LEU A 80 12.95 -9.74 -20.11
CA LEU A 80 14.25 -10.05 -19.54
C LEU A 80 14.05 -10.74 -18.19
N PRO A 81 14.45 -12.00 -18.02
CA PRO A 81 14.35 -12.70 -16.75
C PRO A 81 15.30 -12.13 -15.69
N SER A 82 14.95 -12.32 -14.41
CA SER A 82 15.70 -11.83 -13.25
C SER A 82 17.08 -12.49 -13.06
N LYS A 83 17.31 -13.66 -13.65
CA LYS A 83 18.58 -14.40 -13.59
C LYS A 83 18.93 -14.91 -14.99
N SER A 84 20.22 -15.09 -15.25
CA SER A 84 20.71 -15.70 -16.48
C SER A 84 20.30 -17.17 -16.56
N GLY A 85 19.82 -17.60 -17.73
CA GLY A 85 19.35 -18.97 -17.97
C GLY A 85 18.15 -19.01 -18.91
N GLU A 86 17.69 -20.20 -19.26
CA GLU A 86 16.48 -20.38 -20.08
C GLU A 86 15.24 -20.13 -19.21
N ALA A 87 14.70 -18.92 -19.26
CA ALA A 87 13.53 -18.54 -18.49
C ALA A 87 12.23 -19.18 -18.99
N GLY A 88 12.22 -19.70 -20.22
CA GLY A 88 11.03 -20.30 -20.84
C GLY A 88 9.88 -19.32 -20.97
N PHE A 89 10.14 -18.03 -21.26
CA PHE A 89 9.08 -17.05 -21.49
C PHE A 89 8.35 -17.37 -22.79
N SER A 90 7.03 -17.47 -22.71
CA SER A 90 6.15 -17.61 -23.86
C SER A 90 4.91 -16.75 -23.67
N LEU A 91 4.59 -15.95 -24.69
CA LEU A 91 3.35 -15.21 -24.78
C LEU A 91 2.31 -16.10 -25.46
N GLN A 92 1.23 -16.44 -24.75
CA GLN A 92 0.11 -17.17 -25.33
C GLN A 92 -0.91 -16.22 -25.97
N GLU A 93 -1.17 -15.09 -25.31
CA GLU A 93 -2.22 -14.16 -25.73
C GLU A 93 -1.84 -12.73 -25.37
N LEU A 94 -2.14 -11.79 -26.27
CA LEU A 94 -2.10 -10.35 -26.02
C LEU A 94 -3.45 -9.77 -26.42
N THR A 95 -4.15 -9.18 -25.47
CA THR A 95 -5.42 -8.48 -25.70
C THR A 95 -5.31 -7.01 -25.31
N THR A 96 -6.17 -6.20 -25.91
CA THR A 96 -6.29 -4.78 -25.63
C THR A 96 -7.76 -4.44 -25.47
N GLU A 97 -8.08 -3.59 -24.51
CA GLU A 97 -9.45 -3.13 -24.29
C GLU A 97 -9.51 -1.60 -24.13
N PRO A 98 -10.54 -0.95 -24.69
CA PRO A 98 -10.87 0.40 -24.31
C PRO A 98 -11.38 0.38 -22.87
N ALA A 99 -10.95 1.35 -22.06
CA ALA A 99 -11.40 1.51 -20.69
C ALA A 99 -11.93 2.92 -20.49
N GLY A 100 -13.15 3.01 -19.96
CA GLY A 100 -13.69 4.28 -19.51
C GLY A 100 -12.88 4.82 -18.34
N ARG A 101 -12.67 6.13 -18.30
CA ARG A 101 -12.06 6.78 -17.15
C ARG A 101 -12.97 6.59 -15.94
N SER A 102 -12.43 6.00 -14.87
CA SER A 102 -13.06 6.03 -13.55
C SER A 102 -12.85 7.41 -12.92
N GLU A 103 -13.73 7.79 -11.98
CA GLU A 103 -13.38 8.80 -10.99
C GLU A 103 -12.03 8.45 -10.35
N SER A 104 -11.23 9.46 -10.00
CA SER A 104 -9.93 9.21 -9.36
C SER A 104 -10.11 8.55 -8.01
N VAL A 105 -11.23 8.79 -7.32
CA VAL A 105 -11.58 8.10 -6.08
C VAL A 105 -12.70 7.10 -6.34
N VAL A 106 -12.47 5.85 -5.99
CA VAL A 106 -13.50 4.79 -6.03
C VAL A 106 -14.06 4.62 -4.63
N TYR A 107 -15.39 4.65 -4.51
CA TYR A 107 -16.08 4.44 -3.24
C TYR A 107 -16.73 3.06 -3.15
N LEU A 108 -16.58 2.42 -1.99
CA LEU A 108 -17.40 1.31 -1.53
C LEU A 108 -18.29 1.79 -0.39
N GLU A 109 -19.51 1.29 -0.31
CA GLU A 109 -20.48 1.74 0.69
C GLU A 109 -21.42 0.61 1.13
N ASN A 110 -21.69 0.54 2.43
CA ASN A 110 -22.73 -0.30 3.02
C ASN A 110 -23.60 0.56 3.96
N GLU A 111 -24.48 -0.02 4.77
CA GLU A 111 -25.36 0.76 5.66
C GLU A 111 -24.62 1.61 6.70
N ARG A 112 -23.38 1.26 7.06
CA ARG A 112 -22.60 1.92 8.11
C ARG A 112 -21.44 2.73 7.57
N PHE A 113 -20.68 2.18 6.63
CA PHE A 113 -19.41 2.73 6.18
C PHE A 113 -19.48 3.25 4.75
N ARG A 114 -18.72 4.31 4.50
CA ARG A 114 -18.30 4.72 3.15
C ARG A 114 -16.77 4.78 3.13
N LEU A 115 -16.17 4.06 2.19
CA LEU A 115 -14.73 3.89 2.04
C LEU A 115 -14.31 4.43 0.69
N GLY A 116 -13.28 5.28 0.62
CA GLY A 116 -12.77 5.84 -0.63
C GLY A 116 -11.28 5.55 -0.81
N ALA A 117 -10.92 5.00 -1.98
CA ALA A 117 -9.56 4.73 -2.42
C ALA A 117 -9.21 5.60 -3.62
N ASP A 118 -8.10 6.35 -3.56
CA ASP A 118 -7.68 7.24 -4.66
C ASP A 118 -6.77 6.49 -5.63
N LEU A 119 -7.29 6.12 -6.80
CA LEU A 119 -6.56 5.50 -7.91
C LEU A 119 -5.41 6.40 -8.42
N GLY A 120 -5.55 7.72 -8.27
CA GLY A 120 -4.49 8.69 -8.56
C GLY A 120 -3.38 8.70 -7.52
N TRP A 121 -3.57 8.08 -6.35
CA TRP A 121 -2.55 7.83 -5.33
C TRP A 121 -2.39 6.33 -5.08
N GLY A 122 -2.26 5.56 -6.17
CA GLY A 122 -1.96 4.13 -6.13
C GLY A 122 -3.05 3.27 -5.47
N GLY A 123 -4.24 3.80 -5.27
CA GLY A 123 -5.34 3.13 -4.57
C GLY A 123 -5.33 3.30 -3.06
N GLY A 124 -4.45 4.11 -2.47
CA GLY A 124 -4.41 4.32 -1.02
C GLY A 124 -5.74 4.86 -0.48
N LEU A 125 -6.11 4.46 0.75
CA LEU A 125 -7.37 4.93 1.34
C LEU A 125 -7.24 6.39 1.75
N CYS A 126 -8.08 7.23 1.17
CA CYS A 126 -8.15 8.67 1.43
C CYS A 126 -9.44 9.07 2.16
N HIS A 127 -10.37 8.12 2.33
CA HIS A 127 -11.66 8.38 2.96
C HIS A 127 -12.18 7.17 3.74
N VAL A 128 -12.51 7.38 5.02
CA VAL A 128 -13.30 6.45 5.85
C VAL A 128 -14.34 7.25 6.61
N GLU A 129 -15.61 7.00 6.28
CA GLU A 129 -16.77 7.55 6.97
C GLU A 129 -17.48 6.44 7.74
N ASP A 130 -17.84 6.70 9.00
CA ASP A 130 -18.94 5.99 9.65
C ASP A 130 -20.16 6.92 9.63
N LYS A 131 -21.22 6.52 8.93
CA LYS A 131 -22.46 7.28 8.77
C LYS A 131 -23.21 7.48 10.09
N ARG A 132 -22.82 6.75 11.14
CA ARG A 132 -23.35 6.83 12.50
C ARG A 132 -22.45 7.65 13.43
N ASN A 133 -21.41 8.29 12.90
CA ASN A 133 -20.48 9.11 13.67
C ASN A 133 -21.21 10.28 14.36
N PRO A 134 -21.17 10.37 15.71
CA PRO A 134 -21.84 11.42 16.46
C PRO A 134 -21.25 12.82 16.25
N ASP A 135 -19.99 12.91 15.79
CA ASP A 135 -19.30 14.18 15.55
C ASP A 135 -19.58 14.79 14.17
N GLY A 136 -20.39 14.12 13.35
CA GLY A 136 -20.76 14.55 12.00
C GLY A 136 -19.60 14.61 11.01
N LEU A 137 -18.48 13.93 11.30
CA LEU A 137 -17.33 13.89 10.38
C LEU A 137 -17.65 12.93 9.23
N GLN A 138 -17.55 13.45 8.01
CA GLN A 138 -17.69 12.67 6.79
C GLN A 138 -16.40 11.94 6.39
N ASN A 139 -15.28 12.18 7.06
CA ASN A 139 -14.03 11.47 6.81
C ASN A 139 -13.19 11.49 8.10
N LEU A 140 -12.69 10.33 8.52
CA LEU A 140 -11.83 10.17 9.69
C LEU A 140 -10.34 10.23 9.35
N LEU A 141 -9.99 10.20 8.06
CA LEU A 141 -8.61 10.17 7.58
C LEU A 141 -8.05 11.58 7.32
N ASN A 142 -6.74 11.72 7.49
CA ASN A 142 -6.01 12.82 6.87
C ASN A 142 -5.58 12.39 5.47
N ARG A 143 -5.75 13.29 4.49
CA ARG A 143 -5.42 13.14 3.07
C ARG A 143 -4.87 14.45 2.50
N CYS A 144 -4.04 15.13 3.29
CA CYS A 144 -3.44 16.41 2.91
C CYS A 144 -2.57 16.29 1.65
N ASP A 145 -1.84 15.17 1.55
CA ASP A 145 -0.90 14.87 0.48
C ASP A 145 -0.82 13.36 0.24
N ALA A 146 -0.08 12.95 -0.80
CA ALA A 146 0.09 11.55 -1.18
C ALA A 146 0.86 10.70 -0.14
N GLY A 147 1.55 11.35 0.82
CA GLY A 147 2.25 10.70 1.93
C GLY A 147 1.34 10.43 3.14
N ARG A 148 0.15 11.02 3.21
CA ARG A 148 -0.78 10.89 4.34
C ARG A 148 -2.08 10.22 3.88
N LEU A 149 -2.14 8.90 4.05
CA LEU A 149 -3.26 8.03 3.67
C LEU A 149 -3.31 6.84 4.66
N ILE A 150 -4.19 5.86 4.45
CA ILE A 150 -3.89 4.50 4.90
C ILE A 150 -3.29 3.75 3.71
N GLN A 151 -2.00 3.41 3.82
CA GLN A 151 -1.22 2.98 2.67
C GLN A 151 -0.01 2.10 3.01
N GLN A 152 0.45 1.35 2.00
CA GLN A 152 1.69 0.58 2.07
C GLN A 152 2.92 1.49 1.95
N SER A 153 3.92 1.23 2.81
CA SER A 153 5.22 1.90 2.82
C SER A 153 6.27 0.97 3.42
N TYR A 154 7.36 0.76 2.70
CA TYR A 154 8.37 -0.24 3.06
C TYR A 154 9.77 0.34 3.02
N TYR A 155 10.68 -0.20 3.82
CA TYR A 155 12.06 0.26 3.95
C TYR A 155 13.04 -0.83 3.55
N GLY A 156 13.91 -0.50 2.61
CA GLY A 156 14.88 -1.42 2.05
C GLY A 156 16.33 -0.96 2.21
N THR A 157 17.13 -1.19 1.17
CA THR A 157 18.58 -1.06 1.24
C THR A 157 19.04 0.40 1.21
N VAL A 158 20.22 0.65 1.77
CA VAL A 158 21.02 1.87 1.57
C VAL A 158 22.26 1.61 0.72
N ASP A 159 22.46 0.35 0.32
CA ASP A 159 23.68 -0.11 -0.35
C ASP A 159 23.56 -0.05 -1.87
N SER A 160 24.71 0.08 -2.54
CA SER A 160 24.83 -0.05 -4.01
C SER A 160 24.23 -1.38 -4.50
N PRO A 161 23.54 -1.42 -5.67
CA PRO A 161 23.42 -0.37 -6.67
C PRO A 161 22.31 0.66 -6.42
N TYR A 162 21.56 0.54 -5.31
CA TYR A 162 20.63 1.60 -4.93
C TYR A 162 21.41 2.88 -4.60
N LYS A 163 20.84 4.03 -4.96
CA LYS A 163 21.39 5.34 -4.67
C LYS A 163 20.43 6.05 -3.75
N CYS A 164 20.81 6.27 -2.50
CA CYS A 164 20.00 7.00 -1.54
C CYS A 164 19.73 8.44 -1.98
N ALA A 165 18.55 8.95 -1.60
CA ALA A 165 18.23 10.37 -1.65
C ALA A 165 18.18 10.94 -0.22
N VAL A 166 17.72 12.19 -0.08
CA VAL A 166 17.64 12.88 1.21
C VAL A 166 16.18 13.17 1.53
N PHE A 167 15.79 12.84 2.76
CA PHE A 167 14.51 13.23 3.34
C PHE A 167 14.76 13.85 4.71
N ASN A 168 14.15 15.01 4.97
CA ASN A 168 14.31 15.77 6.21
C ASN A 168 15.77 15.90 6.70
N GLY A 169 16.67 16.23 5.76
CA GLY A 169 18.11 16.41 6.03
C GLY A 169 18.90 15.13 6.35
N SER A 170 18.29 13.95 6.21
CA SER A 170 18.94 12.64 6.44
C SER A 170 18.95 11.79 5.18
N THR A 171 20.00 10.99 5.01
CA THR A 171 20.05 9.96 3.96
C THR A 171 18.88 8.99 4.13
N TRP A 172 18.16 8.72 3.05
CA TRP A 172 16.99 7.87 3.05
C TRP A 172 17.24 6.58 2.26
N SER A 173 16.82 5.45 2.83
CA SER A 173 16.87 4.14 2.19
C SER A 173 15.87 4.04 1.03
N TYR A 174 15.99 2.97 0.25
CA TYR A 174 14.92 2.56 -0.66
C TYR A 174 13.58 2.53 0.10
N ASN A 175 12.61 3.31 -0.38
CA ASN A 175 11.33 3.42 0.30
C ASN A 175 10.16 3.53 -0.69
N PRO A 176 9.64 2.40 -1.21
CA PRO A 176 8.41 2.37 -1.98
C PRO A 176 7.24 2.87 -1.13
N VAL A 177 6.50 3.86 -1.63
CA VAL A 177 5.30 4.42 -1.00
C VAL A 177 4.15 4.42 -2.00
N GLN A 178 3.00 3.90 -1.58
CA GLN A 178 1.84 3.66 -2.44
C GLN A 178 1.27 4.94 -3.07
N GLY A 179 1.15 6.03 -2.31
CA GLY A 179 0.48 7.25 -2.78
C GLY A 179 1.33 8.07 -3.74
N GLY A 180 2.64 8.15 -3.49
CA GLY A 180 3.53 9.02 -4.24
C GLY A 180 4.84 9.32 -3.52
N ASP A 181 5.60 10.27 -4.06
CA ASP A 181 6.85 10.75 -3.47
C ASP A 181 6.69 12.09 -2.73
N GLN A 182 7.75 12.51 -2.01
CA GLN A 182 7.77 13.78 -1.28
C GLN A 182 7.63 15.03 -2.19
N TYR A 183 7.75 14.85 -3.51
CA TYR A 183 7.68 15.91 -4.53
C TYR A 183 6.31 15.96 -5.22
N ALA A 184 5.32 15.26 -4.68
CA ALA A 184 3.94 15.17 -5.17
C ALA A 184 3.78 14.47 -6.52
N ASN A 185 4.79 13.71 -6.98
CA ASN A 185 4.58 12.77 -8.08
C ASN A 185 3.80 11.56 -7.58
N ARG A 186 2.95 11.01 -8.45
CA ARG A 186 1.94 10.00 -8.10
C ARG A 186 2.36 8.62 -8.60
N SER A 187 2.02 7.60 -7.84
CA SER A 187 2.21 6.21 -8.25
C SER A 187 1.40 5.86 -9.50
N LYS A 188 1.93 4.94 -10.30
CA LYS A 188 1.26 4.48 -11.53
C LYS A 188 0.16 3.50 -11.17
N LEU A 189 -1.08 3.79 -11.58
CA LEU A 189 -2.15 2.79 -11.59
C LEU A 189 -1.81 1.69 -12.60
N VAL A 190 -1.77 0.45 -12.15
CA VAL A 190 -1.52 -0.73 -13.00
C VAL A 190 -2.84 -1.35 -13.34
N ASP A 191 -3.65 -1.74 -12.35
CA ASP A 191 -4.97 -2.30 -12.63
C ASP A 191 -5.91 -2.07 -11.45
N CYS A 192 -7.20 -2.17 -11.70
CA CYS A 192 -8.20 -2.23 -10.64
C CYS A 192 -9.43 -3.04 -11.08
N SER A 193 -10.11 -3.62 -10.10
CA SER A 193 -11.42 -4.24 -10.29
C SER A 193 -12.34 -3.86 -9.13
N VAL A 194 -13.58 -3.53 -9.46
CA VAL A 194 -14.59 -3.07 -8.50
C VAL A 194 -15.81 -3.97 -8.60
N SER A 195 -16.31 -4.42 -7.45
CA SER A 195 -17.65 -5.01 -7.28
C SER A 195 -18.36 -4.31 -6.12
N SER A 196 -19.58 -4.75 -5.77
CA SER A 196 -20.43 -4.05 -4.80
C SER A 196 -19.80 -3.81 -3.42
N ASN A 197 -18.98 -4.75 -2.94
CA ASN A 197 -18.36 -4.68 -1.61
C ASN A 197 -16.83 -4.91 -1.64
N ARG A 198 -16.22 -4.96 -2.83
CA ARG A 198 -14.81 -5.27 -2.99
C ARG A 198 -14.18 -4.35 -4.03
N LEU A 199 -13.02 -3.80 -3.68
CA LEU A 199 -12.14 -3.08 -4.60
C LEU A 199 -10.76 -3.72 -4.51
N TRP A 200 -10.24 -4.19 -5.64
CA TRP A 200 -8.84 -4.56 -5.77
C TRP A 200 -8.12 -3.52 -6.63
N VAL A 201 -6.98 -3.02 -6.16
CA VAL A 201 -6.12 -2.08 -6.89
C VAL A 201 -4.70 -2.62 -6.90
N LYS A 202 -4.02 -2.46 -8.03
CA LYS A 202 -2.59 -2.68 -8.22
C LYS A 202 -1.94 -1.39 -8.70
N CYS A 203 -0.82 -1.00 -8.11
CA CYS A 203 -0.01 0.14 -8.55
C CYS A 203 1.48 -0.19 -8.59
N GLN A 204 2.26 0.60 -9.34
CA GLN A 204 3.72 0.70 -9.15
C GLN A 204 4.00 1.92 -8.26
N PRO A 205 4.54 1.71 -7.04
CA PRO A 205 4.76 2.80 -6.10
C PRO A 205 5.98 3.65 -6.45
N MET A 206 5.98 4.89 -5.96
CA MET A 206 7.11 5.81 -6.05
C MET A 206 8.12 5.55 -4.93
N ASP A 207 9.39 5.88 -5.18
CA ASP A 207 10.41 5.94 -4.13
C ASP A 207 10.29 7.28 -3.40
N TRP A 208 9.89 7.26 -2.13
CA TRP A 208 9.53 8.43 -1.34
C TRP A 208 10.52 9.58 -1.43
N ALA A 209 11.81 9.27 -1.29
CA ALA A 209 12.83 10.30 -1.18
C ALA A 209 13.35 10.78 -2.54
N GLN A 210 13.03 10.08 -3.62
CA GLN A 210 13.50 10.37 -4.98
C GLN A 210 12.48 11.24 -5.71
N ASN A 211 12.94 12.11 -6.61
CA ASN A 211 12.03 12.90 -7.44
C ASN A 211 11.61 12.11 -8.68
N ASN A 212 10.31 11.83 -8.77
CA ASN A 212 9.64 11.19 -9.89
C ASN A 212 10.24 9.84 -10.29
N ARG A 213 10.55 9.01 -9.29
CA ARG A 213 11.15 7.68 -9.52
C ARG A 213 10.21 6.57 -9.10
N ILE A 214 9.57 5.95 -10.10
CA ILE A 214 8.84 4.70 -9.92
C ILE A 214 9.82 3.60 -9.51
N THR A 215 9.44 2.82 -8.50
CA THR A 215 10.21 1.65 -8.05
C THR A 215 9.91 0.43 -8.93
N PRO A 216 10.86 -0.51 -9.08
CA PRO A 216 10.59 -1.76 -9.78
C PRO A 216 9.82 -2.71 -8.87
N SER A 217 8.59 -2.35 -8.46
CA SER A 217 7.78 -3.14 -7.54
C SER A 217 6.29 -2.98 -7.85
N TYR A 218 5.47 -3.87 -7.27
CA TYR A 218 4.02 -3.70 -7.25
C TYR A 218 3.50 -3.69 -5.83
N MET A 219 2.50 -2.86 -5.59
CA MET A 219 1.64 -2.88 -4.41
C MET A 219 0.23 -3.21 -4.86
N GLU A 220 -0.39 -4.15 -4.16
CA GLU A 220 -1.78 -4.52 -4.35
C GLU A 220 -2.53 -4.36 -3.03
N ASN A 221 -3.76 -3.87 -3.11
CA ASN A 221 -4.68 -3.80 -1.98
C ASN A 221 -6.03 -4.38 -2.42
N THR A 222 -6.58 -5.27 -1.60
CA THR A 222 -7.98 -5.68 -1.67
C THR A 222 -8.72 -5.06 -0.49
N TYR A 223 -9.59 -4.10 -0.76
CA TYR A 223 -10.52 -3.52 0.21
C TYR A 223 -11.83 -4.30 0.18
N LEU A 224 -12.25 -4.84 1.31
CA LEU A 224 -13.48 -5.59 1.50
C LEU A 224 -14.32 -4.89 2.56
N LEU A 225 -15.55 -4.54 2.19
CA LEU A 225 -16.51 -3.94 3.10
C LEU A 225 -17.37 -5.02 3.74
N GLU A 226 -17.09 -5.31 5.01
CA GLU A 226 -17.86 -6.23 5.84
C GLU A 226 -18.92 -5.47 6.65
N GLU A 227 -19.79 -6.19 7.37
CA GLU A 227 -20.90 -5.56 8.09
C GLU A 227 -20.41 -4.59 9.20
N ASP A 228 -19.43 -5.01 9.99
CA ASP A 228 -18.97 -4.30 11.18
C ASP A 228 -17.51 -3.81 11.11
N CYS A 229 -16.79 -4.11 10.03
CA CYS A 229 -15.42 -3.69 9.79
C CYS A 229 -15.11 -3.52 8.30
N ILE A 230 -13.95 -2.95 8.02
CA ILE A 230 -13.31 -2.92 6.70
C ILE A 230 -12.10 -3.85 6.79
N ARG A 231 -12.06 -4.87 5.94
CA ARG A 231 -10.89 -5.74 5.78
C ARG A 231 -10.02 -5.23 4.65
N VAL A 232 -8.71 -5.22 4.86
CA VAL A 232 -7.75 -4.89 3.82
C VAL A 232 -6.69 -5.97 3.74
N ASP A 233 -6.57 -6.59 2.57
CA ASP A 233 -5.48 -7.51 2.25
C ASP A 233 -4.46 -6.78 1.38
N ASN A 234 -3.19 -6.84 1.76
CA ASN A 234 -2.09 -6.15 1.10
C ASN A 234 -1.11 -7.17 0.55
N ARG A 235 -0.53 -6.83 -0.59
CA ARG A 235 0.51 -7.64 -1.22
C ARG A 235 1.54 -6.73 -1.87
N PHE A 236 2.80 -6.99 -1.60
CA PHE A 236 3.94 -6.27 -2.14
C PHE A 236 4.93 -7.23 -2.79
N VAL A 237 5.38 -6.94 -4.01
CA VAL A 237 6.45 -7.69 -4.67
C VAL A 237 7.49 -6.71 -5.19
N ASP A 238 8.71 -6.81 -4.68
CA ASP A 238 9.85 -6.08 -5.20
C ASP A 238 10.52 -6.85 -6.35
N PHE A 239 10.82 -6.20 -7.46
CA PHE A 239 11.55 -6.74 -8.61
C PHE A 239 12.92 -6.08 -8.79
N SER A 240 13.41 -5.33 -7.79
CA SER A 240 14.67 -4.60 -7.87
C SER A 240 15.90 -5.51 -7.98
N GLY A 241 15.82 -6.71 -7.39
CA GLY A 241 16.98 -7.58 -7.20
C GLY A 241 17.98 -7.05 -6.17
N TYR A 242 17.61 -6.03 -5.38
CA TYR A 242 18.46 -5.51 -4.33
C TYR A 242 18.55 -6.48 -3.15
N ARG A 243 19.71 -6.50 -2.50
CA ARG A 243 19.84 -7.14 -1.18
C ARG A 243 19.39 -6.12 -0.14
N HIS A 244 18.27 -6.40 0.52
CA HIS A 244 17.77 -5.60 1.62
C HIS A 244 18.36 -6.07 2.95
N ARG A 245 18.20 -5.24 3.97
CA ARG A 245 18.53 -5.57 5.37
C ARG A 245 17.22 -5.56 6.17
N PRO A 246 17.15 -6.26 7.31
CA PRO A 246 16.01 -6.15 8.22
C PRO A 246 15.74 -4.69 8.59
N ALA A 247 14.47 -4.29 8.50
CA ALA A 247 14.00 -2.97 8.91
C ALA A 247 12.57 -3.08 9.46
N HIS A 248 12.17 -2.09 10.27
CA HIS A 248 10.77 -1.95 10.65
C HIS A 248 9.95 -1.60 9.42
N GLN A 249 9.01 -2.47 9.04
CA GLN A 249 8.07 -2.25 7.95
C GLN A 249 6.74 -1.74 8.53
N GLU A 250 6.10 -0.80 7.84
CA GLU A 250 4.80 -0.26 8.24
C GLU A 250 3.66 -1.14 7.71
N LEU A 251 2.77 -1.57 8.61
CA LEU A 251 1.72 -2.55 8.31
C LEU A 251 0.33 -2.07 8.75
N PRO A 252 -0.29 -1.04 8.15
CA PRO A 252 0.21 -0.05 7.20
C PRO A 252 0.67 1.25 7.91
N ALA A 253 1.09 2.26 7.13
CA ALA A 253 1.05 3.65 7.59
C ALA A 253 -0.42 4.10 7.67
N PHE A 254 -0.81 4.73 8.79
CA PHE A 254 -2.20 5.06 9.09
C PHE A 254 -2.34 6.49 9.61
N TYR A 255 -2.80 7.39 8.73
CA TYR A 255 -2.97 8.81 9.04
C TYR A 255 -4.44 9.18 9.26
N VAL A 256 -4.72 9.87 10.37
CA VAL A 256 -6.08 10.31 10.75
C VAL A 256 -6.13 11.80 11.05
N LEU A 257 -7.34 12.34 11.10
CA LEU A 257 -7.57 13.73 11.49
C LEU A 257 -6.89 14.05 12.82
N SER A 258 -6.29 15.25 12.91
CA SER A 258 -5.73 15.73 14.17
C SER A 258 -6.79 15.90 15.26
N TYR A 259 -8.08 16.04 14.90
CA TYR A 259 -9.22 16.04 15.83
C TYR A 259 -9.33 14.78 16.71
N LEU A 260 -8.84 13.61 16.26
CA LEU A 260 -8.92 12.36 17.03
C LEU A 260 -7.74 12.28 18.00
N ASP A 261 -7.87 12.90 19.17
CA ASP A 261 -6.78 13.29 20.06
C ASP A 261 -6.44 12.31 21.20
N ARG A 262 -6.99 11.10 21.21
CA ARG A 262 -6.66 10.05 22.19
C ARG A 262 -6.20 8.79 21.48
N PHE A 263 -4.95 8.41 21.68
CA PHE A 263 -4.39 7.17 21.19
C PHE A 263 -4.57 6.08 22.24
N THR A 264 -5.22 4.96 21.89
CA THR A 264 -5.55 3.87 22.80
C THR A 264 -5.04 2.55 22.24
N PHE A 265 -4.46 1.70 23.08
CA PHE A 265 -4.01 0.35 22.72
C PHE A 265 -3.97 -0.56 23.95
N TYR A 266 -3.74 -1.85 23.75
CA TYR A 266 -3.57 -2.82 24.83
C TYR A 266 -2.11 -3.29 24.93
N ASP A 267 -1.49 -3.09 26.09
CA ASP A 267 -0.11 -3.48 26.40
C ASP A 267 0.00 -4.44 27.58
N GLY A 268 -1.10 -5.08 27.99
CA GLY A 268 -1.10 -6.08 29.05
C GLY A 268 -0.73 -7.50 28.58
N THR A 269 -0.78 -8.45 29.51
CA THR A 269 -0.39 -9.88 29.30
C THR A 269 -1.59 -10.84 29.18
N ARG A 270 -2.82 -10.31 29.26
CA ARG A 270 -4.07 -11.08 29.27
C ARG A 270 -4.98 -10.62 28.13
N PRO A 271 -4.56 -10.79 26.87
CA PRO A 271 -5.31 -10.30 25.71
C PRO A 271 -6.73 -10.88 25.71
N TRP A 272 -7.70 -10.09 25.25
CA TRP A 272 -9.09 -10.52 25.11
C TRP A 272 -9.80 -10.94 26.42
N THR A 273 -9.35 -10.41 27.56
CA THR A 273 -10.01 -10.64 28.87
C THR A 273 -10.75 -9.41 29.40
N GLY A 274 -10.76 -8.31 28.64
CA GLY A 274 -11.32 -7.03 29.08
C GLY A 274 -10.42 -6.25 30.04
N ASP A 275 -9.14 -6.63 30.16
CA ASP A 275 -8.15 -5.97 31.03
C ASP A 275 -7.91 -4.49 30.63
N ALA A 276 -7.33 -3.69 31.52
CA ALA A 276 -7.21 -2.25 31.34
C ALA A 276 -6.48 -1.86 30.02
N LEU A 277 -6.98 -0.81 29.37
CA LEU A 277 -6.37 -0.23 28.17
C LEU A 277 -5.40 0.89 28.54
N THR A 278 -4.36 1.05 27.73
CA THR A 278 -3.42 2.18 27.83
C THR A 278 -3.87 3.30 26.90
N VAL A 279 -3.86 4.53 27.42
CA VAL A 279 -4.26 5.75 26.69
C VAL A 279 -3.12 6.76 26.70
N LYS A 280 -2.86 7.39 25.55
CA LYS A 280 -1.92 8.50 25.35
C LYS A 280 -2.65 9.69 24.71
N ASP A 281 -2.71 10.80 25.42
CA ASP A 281 -3.32 12.07 25.00
C ASP A 281 -2.27 13.14 24.63
N HIS A 282 -1.01 12.90 24.99
CA HIS A 282 0.13 13.74 24.64
C HIS A 282 1.20 12.91 23.93
N LEU A 283 1.30 13.07 22.61
CA LEU A 283 2.33 12.45 21.78
C LEU A 283 3.05 13.51 20.95
N GLY A 284 4.37 13.37 20.85
CA GLY A 284 5.24 14.24 20.05
C GLY A 284 5.27 13.86 18.57
N PHE A 285 6.18 14.49 17.83
CA PHE A 285 6.40 14.19 16.42
C PHE A 285 7.36 13.01 16.25
N TRP A 286 6.90 11.95 15.57
CA TRP A 286 7.67 10.73 15.34
C TRP A 286 8.92 10.96 14.47
N GLY A 287 8.92 12.02 13.64
CA GLY A 287 10.07 12.43 12.84
C GLY A 287 11.10 13.30 13.58
N ASP A 288 10.81 13.74 14.81
CA ASP A 288 11.76 14.48 15.64
C ASP A 288 12.66 13.51 16.43
N LYS A 289 13.98 13.72 16.36
CA LYS A 289 14.96 12.80 16.99
C LYS A 289 14.87 12.76 18.52
N ARG A 290 14.37 13.81 19.18
CA ARG A 290 14.25 13.88 20.64
C ARG A 290 12.95 13.24 21.13
N GLU A 291 11.87 13.44 20.37
CA GLU A 291 10.52 12.94 20.69
C GLU A 291 10.28 11.50 20.23
N SER A 292 10.88 11.08 19.11
CA SER A 292 10.63 9.77 18.46
C SER A 292 10.73 8.56 19.38
N ARG A 293 11.64 8.55 20.36
CA ARG A 293 11.75 7.45 21.34
C ARG A 293 10.50 7.26 22.22
N HIS A 294 9.68 8.29 22.37
CA HIS A 294 8.42 8.25 23.12
C HIS A 294 7.21 7.91 22.25
N CYS A 295 7.45 7.65 20.96
CA CYS A 295 6.43 7.26 19.98
C CYS A 295 6.36 5.75 19.75
N TYR A 296 7.26 4.93 20.33
CA TYR A 296 7.26 3.47 20.17
C TYR A 296 6.60 2.77 21.35
N PHE A 297 5.72 1.81 21.04
CA PHE A 297 4.97 1.01 22.01
C PHE A 297 5.06 -0.47 21.63
N THR A 298 6.03 -1.17 22.23
CA THR A 298 6.27 -2.59 21.96
C THR A 298 5.25 -3.46 22.72
N PHE A 299 4.63 -4.41 22.03
CA PHE A 299 3.70 -5.35 22.65
C PHE A 299 4.46 -6.35 23.52
N GLN A 300 3.85 -6.76 24.63
CA GLN A 300 4.40 -7.83 25.45
C GLN A 300 4.37 -9.17 24.71
N GLU A 301 5.32 -10.05 25.02
CA GLU A 301 5.35 -11.40 24.46
C GLU A 301 4.02 -12.13 24.71
N GLY A 302 3.47 -12.75 23.67
CA GLY A 302 2.18 -13.46 23.74
C GLY A 302 0.95 -12.55 23.71
N ASN A 303 1.09 -11.22 23.67
CA ASN A 303 -0.04 -10.32 23.49
C ASN A 303 -0.57 -10.41 22.04
N THR A 304 -1.73 -11.02 21.87
CA THR A 304 -2.42 -11.16 20.57
C THR A 304 -3.39 -10.02 20.26
N GLU A 305 -3.52 -9.06 21.16
CA GLU A 305 -4.43 -7.91 21.03
C GLU A 305 -3.67 -6.73 20.42
N THR A 306 -3.14 -6.94 19.21
CA THR A 306 -2.27 -6.01 18.48
C THR A 306 -3.06 -4.95 17.72
N TRP A 307 -4.03 -4.33 18.39
CA TRP A 307 -4.83 -3.23 17.85
C TRP A 307 -4.53 -1.90 18.56
N CYS A 308 -4.85 -0.81 17.88
CA CYS A 308 -4.83 0.55 18.42
C CYS A 308 -6.01 1.37 17.88
N ALA A 309 -6.32 2.49 18.51
CA ALA A 309 -7.36 3.41 18.08
C ALA A 309 -6.99 4.87 18.32
N TRP A 310 -7.49 5.74 17.45
CA TRP A 310 -7.52 7.18 17.63
C TRP A 310 -8.97 7.62 17.81
N THR A 311 -9.29 8.21 18.97
CA THR A 311 -10.64 8.67 19.33
C THR A 311 -10.63 10.13 19.73
N SER A 312 -11.73 10.84 19.48
CA SER A 312 -11.98 12.18 20.00
C SER A 312 -12.20 12.15 21.51
N GLY A 313 -11.49 12.99 22.26
CA GLY A 313 -11.71 13.17 23.69
C GLY A 313 -13.07 13.78 24.02
N ALA A 314 -13.71 14.47 23.06
CA ALA A 314 -15.01 15.11 23.26
C ALA A 314 -16.17 14.10 23.21
N SER A 315 -16.18 13.19 22.22
CA SER A 315 -17.27 12.22 22.01
C SER A 315 -16.91 10.80 22.43
N GLY A 316 -15.61 10.50 22.57
CA GLY A 316 -15.09 9.14 22.70
C GLY A 316 -15.08 8.35 21.39
N PHE A 317 -15.62 8.89 20.30
CA PHE A 317 -15.73 8.19 19.01
C PHE A 317 -14.46 8.36 18.16
N GLY A 318 -14.13 7.34 17.36
CA GLY A 318 -13.08 7.44 16.37
C GLY A 318 -12.90 6.17 15.56
N ILE A 319 -11.64 5.86 15.23
CA ILE A 319 -11.24 4.80 14.31
C ILE A 319 -10.17 3.92 14.93
N GLY A 320 -10.30 2.61 14.72
CA GLY A 320 -9.38 1.58 15.19
C GLY A 320 -8.73 0.84 14.03
N LEU A 321 -7.53 0.32 14.29
CA LEU A 321 -6.74 -0.52 13.40
C LEU A 321 -6.30 -1.77 14.16
N TYR A 322 -6.56 -2.95 13.61
CA TYR A 322 -6.07 -4.23 14.12
C TYR A 322 -5.21 -4.91 13.07
N THR A 323 -3.93 -5.12 13.40
CA THR A 323 -2.97 -5.80 12.53
C THR A 323 -2.37 -6.98 13.29
N PRO A 324 -2.88 -8.21 13.08
CA PRO A 324 -2.37 -9.40 13.75
C PRO A 324 -0.87 -9.60 13.51
N GLY A 325 -0.10 -9.89 14.57
CA GLY A 325 1.33 -10.17 14.43
C GLY A 325 2.23 -8.94 14.24
N ALA A 326 1.71 -7.73 14.45
CA ALA A 326 2.54 -6.57 14.71
C ALA A 326 3.28 -6.71 16.04
N GLU A 327 4.53 -6.27 16.11
CA GLU A 327 5.40 -6.41 17.28
C GLU A 327 5.49 -5.11 18.08
N THR A 328 5.26 -3.98 17.42
CA THR A 328 5.37 -2.65 18.01
C THR A 328 4.44 -1.69 17.27
N LEU A 329 3.95 -0.67 17.94
CA LEU A 329 3.30 0.48 17.32
C LEU A 329 4.26 1.67 17.33
N ILE A 330 4.40 2.38 16.22
CA ILE A 330 4.91 3.75 16.24
C ILE A 330 3.73 4.71 16.08
N ALA A 331 3.52 5.64 17.02
CA ALA A 331 2.42 6.60 16.96
C ALA A 331 2.84 8.00 17.41
N GLY A 332 2.33 9.02 16.74
CA GLY A 332 2.69 10.41 17.02
C GLY A 332 1.81 11.42 16.32
N ARG A 333 2.18 12.71 16.43
CA ARG A 333 1.43 13.82 15.86
C ARG A 333 2.33 14.78 15.11
N PHE A 334 1.84 15.36 14.04
CA PHE A 334 2.51 16.43 13.31
C PHE A 334 1.64 17.68 13.34
N ALA A 335 2.23 18.80 13.79
CA ALA A 335 1.60 20.13 13.84
C ALA A 335 0.18 20.15 14.46
N TYR A 336 -0.06 19.33 15.51
CA TYR A 336 -1.38 19.11 16.09
C TYR A 336 -2.16 20.41 16.36
N ASN A 337 -3.39 20.47 15.83
CA ASN A 337 -4.30 21.63 15.96
C ASN A 337 -5.78 21.23 16.14
N ALA A 338 -6.07 19.94 16.37
CA ALA A 338 -7.43 19.39 16.50
C ALA A 338 -8.38 19.69 15.30
N SER A 339 -7.83 19.89 14.11
CA SER A 339 -8.59 20.13 12.88
C SER A 339 -9.44 18.94 12.46
N LYS A 340 -10.65 19.25 12.01
CA LYS A 340 -11.60 18.31 11.40
C LYS A 340 -11.49 18.26 9.88
N ASP A 341 -10.65 19.10 9.26
CA ASP A 341 -10.45 19.12 7.82
C ASP A 341 -9.49 17.99 7.39
N PRO A 342 -9.93 17.04 6.55
CA PRO A 342 -9.07 15.99 6.00
C PRO A 342 -7.87 16.51 5.21
N SER A 343 -7.91 17.76 4.75
CA SER A 343 -6.85 18.38 3.95
C SER A 343 -5.84 19.18 4.80
N ASP A 344 -6.06 19.28 6.12
CA ASP A 344 -5.18 20.02 7.03
C ASP A 344 -3.77 19.42 7.07
N GLY A 345 -2.77 20.28 7.23
CA GLY A 345 -1.38 19.85 7.41
C GLY A 345 -1.16 19.07 8.71
N ALA A 346 -1.97 19.33 9.73
CA ALA A 346 -1.90 18.65 11.02
C ALA A 346 -2.52 17.24 10.95
N THR A 347 -1.84 16.27 11.55
CA THR A 347 -2.27 14.86 11.49
C THR A 347 -1.86 14.09 12.73
N ASN A 348 -2.63 13.05 13.04
CA ASN A 348 -2.23 11.98 13.95
C ASN A 348 -1.85 10.76 13.11
N TYR A 349 -0.83 10.04 13.54
CA TYR A 349 -0.23 8.93 12.80
C TYR A 349 -0.06 7.72 13.72
N VAL A 350 -0.30 6.54 13.17
CA VAL A 350 0.19 5.28 13.72
C VAL A 350 0.66 4.37 12.58
N ALA A 351 1.66 3.54 12.84
CA ALA A 351 1.93 2.35 12.06
C ALA A 351 2.20 1.17 13.00
N PRO A 352 1.47 0.06 12.86
CA PRO A 352 1.92 -1.23 13.36
C PRO A 352 3.18 -1.64 12.62
N LEU A 353 4.19 -2.08 13.36
CA LEU A 353 5.51 -2.40 12.86
C LEU A 353 5.81 -3.88 13.05
N ARG A 354 6.53 -4.42 12.07
CA ARG A 354 7.24 -5.68 12.19
C ARG A 354 8.62 -5.56 11.59
N THR A 355 9.63 -6.14 12.24
CA THR A 355 10.99 -6.15 11.69
C THR A 355 11.11 -7.28 10.67
N LEU A 356 11.25 -6.93 9.39
CA LEU A 356 11.31 -7.88 8.28
C LEU A 356 12.41 -7.48 7.30
N CYS A 357 12.99 -8.46 6.62
CA CYS A 357 13.85 -8.21 5.47
C CYS A 357 13.03 -8.39 4.18
N LEU A 358 12.92 -7.36 3.34
CA LEU A 358 12.29 -7.52 2.03
C LEU A 358 13.12 -8.49 1.18
N GLU A 359 12.44 -9.37 0.45
CA GLU A 359 13.10 -10.30 -0.49
C GLU A 359 12.59 -10.02 -1.90
N SER A 360 13.50 -9.65 -2.81
CA SER A 360 13.13 -9.46 -4.20
C SER A 360 12.54 -10.74 -4.79
N PHE A 361 11.49 -10.55 -5.58
CA PHE A 361 10.72 -11.54 -6.32
C PHE A 361 9.86 -12.48 -5.47
N LEU A 362 9.73 -12.22 -4.16
CA LEU A 362 8.81 -12.93 -3.28
C LEU A 362 7.71 -11.98 -2.77
N PRO A 363 6.46 -12.45 -2.66
CA PRO A 363 5.36 -11.63 -2.18
C PRO A 363 5.37 -11.48 -0.66
N LEU A 364 5.47 -10.25 -0.19
CA LEU A 364 5.14 -9.87 1.17
C LEU A 364 3.65 -9.60 1.25
N GLU A 365 2.93 -10.43 1.99
CA GLU A 365 1.47 -10.35 2.12
C GLU A 365 1.10 -10.10 3.57
N TYR A 366 0.11 -9.25 3.80
CA TYR A 366 -0.42 -9.02 5.14
C TYR A 366 -1.80 -8.37 5.10
N SER A 367 -2.62 -8.61 6.11
CA SER A 367 -3.96 -8.05 6.22
C SER A 367 -4.18 -7.35 7.56
N TYR A 368 -5.12 -6.40 7.55
CA TYR A 368 -5.54 -5.67 8.73
C TYR A 368 -7.04 -5.37 8.67
N LEU A 369 -7.60 -5.05 9.83
CA LEU A 369 -8.99 -4.62 9.98
C LEU A 369 -9.07 -3.18 10.45
N ILE A 370 -10.07 -2.47 9.95
CA ILE A 370 -10.46 -1.14 10.41
C ILE A 370 -11.90 -1.22 10.94
N THR A 371 -12.18 -0.56 12.04
CA THR A 371 -13.55 -0.30 12.48
C THR A 371 -13.60 1.03 13.21
N THR A 372 -14.78 1.45 13.63
CA THR A 372 -15.03 2.73 14.29
C THR A 372 -15.90 2.54 15.53
N GLY A 373 -15.93 3.55 16.38
CA GLY A 373 -16.69 3.54 17.63
C GLY A 373 -15.90 4.15 18.77
N ASP A 374 -16.37 3.94 20.00
CA ASP A 374 -15.53 4.12 21.18
C ASP A 374 -14.51 2.99 21.34
N ALA A 375 -13.49 3.19 22.18
CA ALA A 375 -12.43 2.21 22.39
C ALA A 375 -12.94 0.82 22.81
N ALA A 376 -14.02 0.77 23.60
CA ALA A 376 -14.60 -0.50 24.05
C ALA A 376 -15.33 -1.23 22.91
N SER A 377 -16.03 -0.50 22.04
CA SER A 377 -16.73 -1.02 20.87
C SER A 377 -15.76 -1.49 19.80
N ILE A 378 -14.70 -0.71 19.56
CA ILE A 378 -13.60 -1.07 18.66
C ILE A 378 -12.96 -2.38 19.14
N ARG A 379 -12.56 -2.46 20.42
CA ARG A 379 -11.99 -3.68 21.02
C ARG A 379 -12.92 -4.88 20.84
N ARG A 380 -14.21 -4.74 21.15
CA ARG A 380 -15.20 -5.83 20.99
C ARG A 380 -15.33 -6.30 19.54
N THR A 381 -15.26 -5.40 18.57
CA THR A 381 -15.26 -5.79 17.15
C THR A 381 -14.02 -6.58 16.79
N PHE A 382 -12.83 -6.10 17.17
CA PHE A 382 -11.59 -6.84 16.92
C PHE A 382 -11.51 -8.16 17.69
N GLU A 383 -12.11 -8.25 18.86
CA GLU A 383 -12.21 -9.51 19.61
C GLU A 383 -13.06 -10.55 18.87
N ARG A 384 -14.20 -10.15 18.28
CA ARG A 384 -15.01 -11.03 17.43
C ARG A 384 -14.21 -11.55 16.23
N HIS A 385 -13.31 -10.71 15.73
CA HIS A 385 -12.42 -11.01 14.62
C HIS A 385 -11.01 -11.42 15.07
N ARG A 386 -10.79 -11.86 16.31
CA ARG A 386 -9.43 -12.18 16.80
C ARG A 386 -8.76 -13.33 16.04
N ASP A 387 -9.59 -14.20 15.47
CA ASP A 387 -9.17 -15.34 14.64
C ASP A 387 -9.05 -14.96 13.15
N PHE A 388 -9.16 -13.67 12.82
CA PHE A 388 -8.72 -13.06 11.56
C PHE A 388 -7.21 -13.30 11.40
N ARG A 389 -6.86 -14.53 11.04
CA ARG A 389 -5.48 -14.94 10.76
C ARG A 389 -5.25 -14.86 9.27
N ASP A 390 -4.84 -13.69 8.83
CA ASP A 390 -4.17 -13.51 7.56
C ASP A 390 -2.99 -12.58 7.79
N ASN A 391 -1.82 -13.18 8.10
CA ASN A 391 -0.49 -12.55 8.25
C ASN A 391 0.63 -13.62 8.41
N ALA A 392 0.37 -14.88 8.06
CA ALA A 392 1.33 -15.98 8.26
C ALA A 392 2.56 -15.82 7.36
N SER A 393 2.38 -15.28 6.15
CA SER A 393 3.43 -14.82 5.22
C SER A 393 4.47 -13.93 5.89
N LEU A 394 4.10 -13.07 6.85
CA LEU A 394 5.07 -12.23 7.55
C LEU A 394 6.17 -13.04 8.26
N GLN A 395 5.89 -14.28 8.67
CA GLN A 395 6.87 -15.14 9.35
C GLN A 395 7.97 -15.64 8.41
N SER A 396 7.74 -15.72 7.09
CA SER A 396 8.75 -16.21 6.16
C SER A 396 9.84 -15.17 5.85
N PHE A 397 9.57 -13.88 6.08
CA PHE A 397 10.50 -12.77 5.83
C PHE A 397 11.44 -12.45 7.01
N VAL A 398 11.40 -13.27 8.07
CA VAL A 398 12.17 -13.09 9.30
C VAL A 398 13.63 -13.58 9.16
N LYS A 399 14.06 -14.12 8.00
CA LYS A 399 15.42 -14.69 7.86
C LYS A 399 16.35 -13.92 6.93
N GLN A 400 17.49 -13.50 7.48
CA GLN A 400 18.76 -14.21 7.32
C GLN A 400 19.58 -14.05 8.61
N ASP A 401 19.76 -15.13 9.36
CA ASP A 401 21.02 -15.30 10.09
C ASP A 401 22.11 -15.42 9.03
N ASP A 402 23.19 -14.64 9.15
CA ASP A 402 24.37 -14.74 8.30
C ASP A 402 25.02 -16.14 8.36
#